data_AF-A0A6N3IU03-F1
#
_entry.id   AF-A0A6N3IU03-F1
#
_cell.length_a   1.000
_cell.length_b   1.000
_cell.length_c   1.000
_cell.angle_alpha   90.00
_cell.angle_beta   90.00
_cell.angle_gamma   90.00
#
_symmetry.space_group_name_H-M   'P 1'
#
loop_
_entity.id
_entity.type
_entity.pdbx_description
1 polymer ?
#
loop_
_entity_poly.entity_id
_entity_poly.type
_entity_poly.pdbx_seq_one_letter_code
_entity_poly.pdbx_strand_id
1 'polypeptide(L)'
;MQLGVRMEKNLVKVLKGLAEFNDETLGELLEKIVLHSFEPIPGDEGESCASPHSKRALGAIDTLRAVYGVSTDPHAARQFGPAIGDETT
;
A
#
# COMPACT_ATOMS: atom_id res chain seq x y z
N MET A 1 -6.42 -12.27 2.38
CA MET A 1 -5.11 -12.82 2.84
C MET A 1 -4.87 -12.33 4.25
N GLN A 2 -4.35 -13.16 5.17
CA GLN A 2 -4.00 -12.71 6.53
C GLN A 2 -2.47 -12.66 6.66
N LEU A 3 -1.92 -11.51 7.04
CA LEU A 3 -0.49 -11.30 7.25
C LEU A 3 -0.15 -11.33 8.74
N GLY A 4 0.82 -12.17 9.12
CA GLY A 4 1.37 -12.21 10.47
C GLY A 4 2.61 -11.32 10.57
N VAL A 5 2.48 -10.12 11.13
CA VAL A 5 3.58 -9.17 11.33
C VAL A 5 3.70 -8.75 12.79
N ARG A 6 4.93 -8.50 13.26
CA ARG A 6 5.19 -7.93 14.57
C ARG A 6 5.31 -6.41 14.45
N MET A 7 4.47 -5.68 15.16
CA MET A 7 4.46 -4.22 15.18
C MET A 7 4.22 -3.71 16.61
N GLU A 8 4.64 -2.48 16.89
CA GLU A 8 4.38 -1.83 18.18
C GLU A 8 2.86 -1.70 18.40
N LYS A 9 2.40 -1.99 19.64
CA LYS A 9 0.99 -2.11 19.98
C LYS A 9 0.21 -0.81 19.79
N ASN A 10 0.78 0.32 20.19
CA ASN A 10 0.12 1.61 20.08
C ASN A 10 0.12 2.14 18.64
N LEU A 11 1.14 1.85 17.85
CA LEU A 11 1.15 2.14 16.41
C LEU A 11 0.01 1.42 15.70
N VAL A 12 -0.24 0.14 16.02
CA VAL A 12 -1.40 -0.59 15.49
C VAL A 12 -2.71 0.11 15.84
N LYS A 13 -2.85 0.65 17.06
CA LYS A 13 -4.06 1.39 17.45
C LYS A 13 -4.22 2.68 16.67
N VAL A 14 -3.13 3.42 16.46
CA VAL A 14 -3.13 4.65 15.65
C VAL A 14 -3.56 4.34 14.22
N LEU A 15 -2.99 3.29 13.62
CA LEU A 15 -3.35 2.87 12.26
C LEU A 15 -4.83 2.45 12.16
N LYS A 16 -5.35 1.71 13.14
CA LYS A 16 -6.77 1.33 13.16
C LYS A 16 -7.68 2.55 13.30
N GLY A 17 -7.37 3.46 14.23
CA GLY A 17 -8.15 4.68 14.41
C GLY A 17 -8.11 5.60 13.18
N LEU A 18 -6.96 5.68 12.49
CA LEU A 18 -6.84 6.43 11.24
C LEU A 18 -7.66 5.80 10.11
N ALA A 19 -7.63 4.47 10.00
CA ALA A 19 -8.42 3.76 9.00
C ALA A 19 -9.92 3.98 9.23
N GLU A 20 -10.38 3.86 10.48
CA GLU A 20 -11.77 4.17 10.87
C GLU A 20 -12.14 5.62 10.57
N PHE A 21 -11.25 6.58 10.83
CA PHE A 21 -11.47 7.99 10.53
C PHE A 21 -11.61 8.28 9.02
N ASN A 22 -10.92 7.50 8.18
CA ASN A 22 -10.92 7.64 6.72
C ASN A 22 -11.99 6.78 6.02
N ASP A 23 -12.87 6.09 6.77
CA ASP A 23 -13.83 5.11 6.23
C ASP A 23 -13.17 4.01 5.37
N GLU A 24 -11.98 3.54 5.78
CA GLU A 24 -11.23 2.48 5.09
C GLU A 24 -10.85 1.34 6.05
N THR A 25 -10.55 0.18 5.49
CA THR A 25 -10.01 -0.95 6.26
C THR A 25 -8.54 -0.72 6.58
N LEU A 26 -8.05 -1.34 7.66
CA LEU A 26 -6.62 -1.34 7.99
C LEU A 26 -5.76 -1.88 6.83
N GLY A 27 -6.30 -2.84 6.06
CA GLY A 27 -5.62 -3.38 4.88
C GLY A 27 -5.43 -2.33 3.79
N GLU A 28 -6.49 -1.58 3.45
CA GLU A 28 -6.43 -0.52 2.45
C GLU A 28 -5.50 0.62 2.86
N LEU A 29 -5.52 1.03 4.14
CA LEU A 29 -4.58 2.03 4.65
C LEU A 29 -3.12 1.54 4.52
N LEU A 30 -2.85 0.30 4.93
CA LEU A 30 -1.51 -0.28 4.82
C LEU A 30 -1.04 -0.38 3.37
N GLU A 31 -1.93 -0.82 2.48
CA GLU A 31 -1.64 -0.90 1.04
C GLU A 31 -1.27 0.47 0.48
N LYS A 32 -2.05 1.52 0.78
CA LYS A 32 -1.77 2.90 0.34
C LYS A 32 -0.41 3.40 0.84
N ILE A 33 -0.09 3.17 2.12
CA ILE A 33 1.20 3.57 2.72
C ILE A 33 2.36 2.83 2.03
N VAL A 34 2.23 1.52 1.82
CA VAL A 34 3.28 0.72 1.17
C VAL A 34 3.45 1.14 -0.29
N LEU A 35 2.36 1.39 -1.02
CA LEU A 35 2.42 1.86 -2.40
C LEU A 35 3.10 3.23 -2.49
N HIS A 36 2.79 4.18 -1.59
CA HIS A 36 3.51 5.46 -1.51
C HIS A 36 5.00 5.27 -1.21
N SER A 37 5.36 4.37 -0.30
CA SER A 37 6.76 4.08 0.03
C SER A 37 7.55 3.58 -1.18
N PHE A 38 6.89 2.97 -2.17
CA PHE A 38 7.50 2.46 -3.38
C PHE A 38 7.64 3.51 -4.48
N GLU A 39 7.02 4.68 -4.35
CA GLU A 39 7.13 5.75 -5.35
C GLU A 39 8.48 6.47 -5.21
N PRO A 40 9.36 6.41 -6.24
CA PRO A 40 10.64 7.09 -6.15
C PRO A 40 10.44 8.62 -6.19
N ILE A 41 11.19 9.33 -5.35
CA ILE A 41 11.32 10.79 -5.45
C ILE A 41 12.60 11.11 -6.23
N PRO A 42 12.50 11.59 -7.48
CA PRO A 42 13.68 11.84 -8.31
C PRO A 42 14.61 12.85 -7.66
N GLY A 43 15.87 12.47 -7.47
CA GLY A 43 16.89 13.31 -6.84
C GLY A 43 17.06 13.13 -5.33
N ASP A 44 16.09 12.51 -4.63
CA ASP A 44 16.12 12.24 -3.18
C ASP A 44 16.00 10.74 -2.86
N GLU A 45 16.44 9.86 -3.77
CA GLU A 45 16.20 8.42 -3.64
C GLU A 45 16.93 7.81 -2.44
N GLY A 46 16.16 7.38 -1.43
CA GLY A 46 16.69 6.80 -0.19
C GLY A 46 16.98 7.82 0.91
N GLU A 47 16.73 9.11 0.66
CA GLU A 47 16.87 10.18 1.67
C GLU A 47 15.51 10.72 2.13
N SER A 48 14.49 10.66 1.28
CA SER A 48 13.14 11.12 1.64
C SER A 48 12.40 10.11 2.52
N CYS A 49 11.73 10.61 3.56
CA CYS A 49 10.84 9.83 4.43
C CYS A 49 9.68 9.16 3.68
N ALA A 50 9.23 9.76 2.56
CA ALA A 50 8.14 9.22 1.75
C ALA A 50 8.62 8.13 0.77
N SER A 51 9.91 8.10 0.43
CA SER A 51 10.53 7.11 -0.46
C SER A 51 11.88 6.65 0.13
N PRO A 52 11.86 5.88 1.23
CA PRO A 52 13.07 5.55 2.00
C PRO A 52 13.95 4.47 1.33
N HIS A 53 13.70 4.15 0.06
CA HIS A 53 14.37 3.07 -0.64
C HIS A 53 15.48 3.61 -1.56
N SER A 54 16.67 2.99 -1.48
CA SER A 54 17.75 3.26 -2.42
C SER A 54 17.35 2.92 -3.87
N LYS A 55 18.06 3.50 -4.85
CA LYS A 55 17.90 3.17 -6.29
C LYS A 55 17.92 1.67 -6.56
N ARG A 56 18.80 0.93 -5.87
CA ARG A 56 18.89 -0.54 -5.98
C ARG A 56 17.61 -1.23 -5.46
N ALA A 57 17.09 -0.77 -4.33
CA ALA A 57 15.88 -1.34 -3.74
C ALA A 57 14.64 -1.03 -4.60
N LEU A 58 14.54 0.18 -5.14
CA LEU A 58 13.48 0.59 -6.07
C LEU A 58 13.46 -0.28 -7.34
N GLY A 59 14.63 -0.54 -7.95
CA GLY A 59 14.69 -1.46 -9.09
C GLY A 59 14.26 -2.90 -8.77
N ALA A 60 14.55 -3.38 -7.55
CA ALA A 60 14.08 -4.67 -7.08
C ALA A 60 12.55 -4.67 -6.86
N ILE A 61 12.00 -3.60 -6.29
CA ILE A 61 10.56 -3.41 -6.10
C ILE A 61 9.85 -3.46 -7.46
N ASP A 62 10.32 -2.71 -8.47
CA ASP A 62 9.70 -2.70 -9.80
C ASP A 62 9.71 -4.08 -10.46
N THR A 63 10.83 -4.80 -10.35
CA THR A 63 10.94 -6.17 -10.86
C THR A 63 9.93 -7.10 -10.19
N LEU A 64 9.82 -7.05 -8.87
CA LEU A 64 8.90 -7.89 -8.11
C LEU A 64 7.44 -7.55 -8.43
N ARG A 65 7.10 -6.26 -8.56
CA ARG A 65 5.75 -5.82 -8.93
C ARG A 65 5.34 -6.34 -10.31
N ALA A 66 6.25 -6.32 -11.28
CA ALA A 66 6.01 -6.88 -12.61
C ALA A 66 5.75 -8.40 -12.55
N VAL A 67 6.50 -9.14 -11.73
CA VAL A 67 6.31 -10.58 -11.54
C VAL A 67 4.95 -10.91 -10.91
N TYR A 68 4.50 -10.11 -9.95
CA TYR A 68 3.26 -10.36 -9.21
C TYR A 68 2.03 -9.61 -9.73
N GLY A 69 2.15 -8.81 -10.79
CA GLY A 69 1.04 -8.07 -11.39
C GLY A 69 0.48 -6.92 -10.54
N VAL A 70 1.32 -6.25 -9.74
CA VAL A 70 0.91 -5.15 -8.85
C VAL A 70 0.96 -3.81 -9.59
N SER A 71 -0.19 -3.12 -9.70
CA SER A 71 -0.33 -1.79 -10.33
C SER A 71 0.46 -0.69 -9.59
N THR A 72 0.85 0.35 -10.33
CA THR A 72 1.54 1.56 -9.82
C THR A 72 0.64 2.61 -9.19
N ASP A 73 -0.68 2.53 -9.38
CA ASP A 73 -1.60 3.55 -8.90
C ASP A 73 -2.06 3.27 -7.44
N PRO A 74 -1.63 4.06 -6.45
CA PRO A 74 -2.08 3.93 -5.05
C PRO A 74 -3.58 4.20 -4.89
N HIS A 75 -4.21 4.86 -5.86
CA HIS A 75 -5.64 5.18 -5.88
C HIS A 75 -6.49 4.15 -6.63
N ALA A 76 -5.88 3.19 -7.34
CA ALA A 76 -6.60 2.08 -7.97
C ALA A 76 -7.16 1.07 -6.94
N ALA A 77 -6.67 1.09 -5.69
CA ALA A 77 -7.09 0.19 -4.62
C ALA A 77 -8.59 0.28 -4.25
N ARG A 78 -9.31 1.34 -4.67
CA ARG A 78 -10.77 1.45 -4.46
C ARG A 78 -11.59 0.43 -5.27
N GLN A 79 -10.98 -0.36 -6.14
CA GLN A 79 -11.67 -1.40 -6.91
C GLN A 79 -11.84 -2.73 -6.15
N PHE A 80 -11.35 -2.88 -4.93
CA PHE A 80 -11.56 -4.08 -4.09
C PHE A 80 -12.91 -4.06 -3.32
N GLY A 81 -13.98 -3.56 -3.94
CA GLY A 81 -15.34 -3.83 -3.49
C GLY A 81 -15.77 -5.23 -3.95
N PRO A 82 -16.68 -5.93 -3.24
CA PRO A 82 -17.25 -7.17 -3.77
C PRO A 82 -17.87 -6.84 -5.12
N ALA A 83 -17.53 -7.62 -6.16
CA ALA A 83 -18.25 -7.56 -7.42
C ALA A 83 -19.73 -7.77 -7.11
N ILE A 84 -20.50 -6.69 -7.15
CA ILE A 84 -21.95 -6.77 -7.04
C ILE A 84 -22.36 -7.57 -8.27
N GLY A 85 -22.83 -8.79 -8.02
CA GLY A 85 -23.29 -9.70 -9.04
C GLY A 85 -24.28 -8.97 -9.95
N ASP A 86 -24.06 -9.13 -11.23
CA ASP A 86 -25.02 -8.81 -12.28
C ASP A 86 -26.25 -9.70 -12.06
N GLU A 87 -27.23 -9.16 -11.32
CA GLU A 87 -28.60 -9.66 -11.30
C GLU A 87 -29.46 -8.63 -12.01
N THR A 88 -29.43 -8.64 -13.35
CA THR A 88 -30.58 -8.21 -14.16
C THR A 88 -30.62 -8.91 -15.51
N THR A 89 -31.44 -9.96 -15.59
CA THR A 89 -32.40 -10.35 -16.65
C THR A 89 -32.37 -11.83 -16.97
#